data_AF-A0A838WIW3-F1
#
_entry.id   AF-A0A838WIW3-F1
#
_cell.length_a   1.000
_cell.length_b   1.000
_cell.length_c   1.000
_cell.angle_alpha   90.00
_cell.angle_beta   90.00
_cell.angle_gamma   90.00
#
_symmetry.space_group_name_H-M   'P 1'
#
loop_
_entity.id
_entity.type
_entity.pdbx_description
1 polymer ?
#
loop_
_entity_poly.entity_id
_entity_poly.type
_entity_poly.pdbx_seq_one_letter_code
_entity_poly.pdbx_strand_id
1 'polypeptide(L)' 'LLGDLQRDCGIVSVLDGHPATLAWLGSVQGHRQKALGVEHFGQTGTVADLYRHFGIDANAIVHAANAAAPGR' A
#
# COMPACT_ATOMS: atom_id res chain seq x y z
N LEU A 1 10.42 15.47 2.59
CA LEU A 1 10.03 14.07 2.84
C LEU A 1 10.39 13.16 1.65
N LEU A 2 9.89 13.40 0.44
CA LEU A 2 10.12 12.49 -0.71
C LEU A 2 11.26 12.92 -1.66
N GLY A 3 11.87 14.10 -1.47
CA GLY A 3 12.83 14.67 -2.43
C GLY A 3 14.17 13.93 -2.55
N ASP A 4 14.55 13.17 -1.51
CA ASP A 4 15.82 12.42 -1.48
C ASP A 4 15.68 10.98 -2.00
N LEU A 5 14.48 10.56 -2.38
CA LEU A 5 14.23 9.22 -2.92
C LEU A 5 14.62 9.16 -4.40
N GLN A 6 15.16 8.01 -4.81
CA GLN A 6 15.44 7.75 -6.22
C GLN A 6 14.13 7.70 -7.02
N ARG A 7 14.15 8.16 -8.28
CA ARG A 7 12.96 8.23 -9.14
C ARG A 7 12.25 6.89 -9.35
N ASP A 8 12.99 5.79 -9.29
CA ASP A 8 12.50 4.42 -9.45
C ASP A 8 12.13 3.75 -8.11
N CYS A 9 12.26 4.47 -6.99
CA CYS A 9 11.79 4.02 -5.68
C CYS A 9 10.29 3.73 -5.73
N GLY A 10 9.93 2.48 -5.43
CA GLY A 10 8.53 2.07 -5.26
C GLY A 10 8.02 2.45 -3.88
N ILE A 11 6.81 3.03 -3.82
CA ILE A 11 6.14 3.39 -2.56
C ILE A 11 5.01 2.39 -2.28
N VAL A 12 4.99 1.83 -1.08
CA VAL A 12 3.83 1.09 -0.56
C VAL A 12 3.26 1.87 0.63
N SER A 13 2.00 2.25 0.55
CA SER A 13 1.27 2.90 1.65
C SER A 13 0.17 1.98 2.15
N VAL A 14 -0.01 1.91 3.47
CA VAL A 14 -1.04 1.08 4.10
C VAL A 14 -1.90 1.96 5.00
N LEU A 15 -3.22 1.84 4.86
CA LEU A 15 -4.17 2.54 5.70
C LEU A 15 -5.33 1.61 6.08
N ASP A 16 -5.71 1.61 7.35
CA ASP A 16 -6.98 1.02 7.79
C ASP A 16 -8.14 1.98 7.44
N GLY A 17 -8.41 2.07 6.14
CA GLY A 17 -9.30 3.05 5.50
C GLY A 17 -9.13 3.05 3.98
N HIS A 18 -9.93 3.83 3.27
CA HIS A 18 -9.96 3.76 1.80
C HIS A 18 -8.61 4.15 1.17
N PRO A 19 -8.02 3.32 0.28
CA PRO A 19 -6.66 3.52 -0.23
C PRO A 19 -6.47 4.83 -1.00
N ALA A 20 -7.56 5.37 -1.58
CA ALA A 20 -7.56 6.67 -2.25
C ALA A 20 -7.04 7.82 -1.38
N THR A 21 -7.14 7.70 -0.05
CA THR A 21 -6.67 8.72 0.92
C THR A 21 -5.17 9.00 0.79
N LEU A 22 -4.36 7.98 0.46
CA LEU A 22 -2.91 8.10 0.35
C LEU A 22 -2.39 7.90 -1.09
N ALA A 23 -3.26 7.53 -2.03
CA ALA A 23 -2.89 7.21 -3.42
C ALA A 23 -2.20 8.37 -4.18
N TRP A 24 -2.32 9.60 -3.70
CA TRP A 24 -1.72 10.79 -4.30
C TRP A 24 -0.22 10.96 -4.02
N LEU A 25 0.34 10.27 -3.01
CA LEU A 25 1.73 10.47 -2.57
C LEU A 25 2.75 10.18 -3.68
N GLY A 26 2.52 9.17 -4.51
CA GLY A 26 3.36 8.81 -5.65
C GLY A 26 3.42 9.92 -6.69
N SER A 27 2.31 10.63 -6.90
CA SER A 27 2.23 11.72 -7.87
C SER A 27 3.03 12.97 -7.45
N VAL A 28 3.41 13.12 -6.18
CA VAL A 28 4.16 14.29 -5.69
C VAL A 28 5.52 14.44 -6.38
N GLN A 29 6.21 13.32 -6.65
CA GLN A 29 7.51 13.28 -7.35
C GLN A 29 7.55 12.25 -8.49
N GLY A 30 6.40 11.69 -8.88
CA GLY A 30 6.29 10.72 -9.99
C GLY A 30 6.73 9.29 -9.66
N HIS A 31 6.70 8.89 -8.39
CA HIS A 31 7.02 7.53 -7.97
C HIS A 31 5.89 6.55 -8.28
N ARG A 32 6.24 5.30 -8.58
CA ARG A 32 5.27 4.20 -8.63
C ARG A 32 4.77 3.94 -7.20
N GLN A 33 3.45 3.90 -7.02
CA GLN A 33 2.84 3.64 -5.72
C GLN A 33 1.85 2.48 -5.79
N LYS A 34 1.86 1.64 -4.75
CA LYS A 34 0.75 0.75 -4.40
C LYS A 34 0.11 1.22 -3.10
N ALA A 35 -1.14 1.67 -3.17
CA ALA A 35 -1.94 2.00 -2.00
C ALA A 35 -2.77 0.79 -1.57
N LEU A 36 -2.54 0.29 -0.36
CA LEU A 36 -3.30 -0.78 0.27
C LEU A 36 -4.25 -0.19 1.31
N GLY A 37 -5.47 -0.68 1.34
CA GLY A 37 -6.47 -0.21 2.28
C GLY A 37 -7.80 -0.96 2.17
N VAL A 38 -8.79 -0.47 2.90
CA VAL A 38 -10.11 -1.08 3.01
C VAL A 38 -11.05 -0.46 1.99
N GLU A 39 -11.63 -1.27 1.10
CA GLU A 39 -12.50 -0.77 0.01
C GLU A 39 -14.00 -0.90 0.32
N HIS A 40 -14.37 -1.73 1.30
CA HIS A 40 -15.76 -1.99 1.67
C HIS A 40 -15.88 -2.40 3.14
N PHE A 41 -17.07 -2.23 3.70
CA PHE A 41 -17.39 -2.48 5.11
C PHE A 41 -18.36 -3.66 5.26
N GLY A 42 -18.54 -4.13 6.51
CA GLY A 42 -19.56 -5.11 6.88
C GLY A 42 -19.01 -6.46 7.36
N GLN A 43 -17.70 -6.63 7.37
CA GLN A 43 -17.03 -7.84 7.86
C GLN A 43 -16.88 -7.80 9.38
N THR A 44 -16.95 -8.97 9.99
CA THR A 44 -16.67 -9.17 11.42
C THR A 44 -15.63 -10.29 11.55
N GLY A 45 -14.75 -10.19 12.54
CA GLY A 45 -13.66 -11.13 12.73
C GLY A 45 -12.58 -10.57 13.65
N THR A 46 -11.48 -11.30 13.81
CA THR A 46 -10.31 -10.74 14.49
C THR A 46 -9.62 -9.71 13.61
N VAL A 47 -8.82 -8.82 14.21
CA VAL A 47 -8.02 -7.85 13.46
C VAL A 47 -7.15 -8.54 12.40
N ALA A 48 -6.54 -9.68 12.74
CA ALA A 48 -5.71 -10.44 11.81
C ALA A 48 -6.52 -10.99 10.62
N ASP A 49 -7.74 -11.47 10.86
CA ASP A 49 -8.62 -11.96 9.80
C ASP A 49 -9.06 -10.83 8.88
N LEU A 50 -9.42 -9.67 9.44
CA LEU A 50 -9.83 -8.51 8.67
C LEU A 50 -8.67 -7.94 7.85
N TYR A 51 -7.47 -7.86 8.43
CA TYR A 51 -6.30 -7.36 7.70
C TYR A 51 -5.92 -8.28 6.55
N ARG A 52 -6.05 -9.59 6.73
CA ARG A 52 -5.89 -10.56 5.64
C ARG A 52 -6.98 -10.41 4.59
N HIS A 53 -8.23 -10.26 5.01
CA HIS A 53 -9.39 -10.10 4.12
C HIS A 53 -9.23 -8.88 3.20
N PHE A 54 -8.79 -7.75 3.75
CA PHE A 54 -8.57 -6.52 2.99
C PHE A 54 -7.18 -6.42 2.33
N GLY A 55 -6.33 -7.43 2.46
CA GLY A 55 -5.00 -7.42 1.83
C GLY A 55 -4.07 -6.33 2.39
N ILE A 56 -4.19 -6.03 3.69
CA ILE A 56 -3.30 -5.13 4.44
C ILE A 56 -2.47 -5.89 5.50
N ASP A 57 -2.47 -7.22 5.45
CA ASP A 57 -1.61 -8.04 6.28
C ASP A 57 -0.15 -8.04 5.80
N ALA A 58 0.74 -8.62 6.62
CA ALA A 58 2.17 -8.66 6.32
C ALA A 58 2.49 -9.31 4.97
N ASN A 59 1.77 -10.36 4.58
CA ASN A 59 2.01 -11.05 3.32
C ASN A 59 1.64 -10.18 2.12
N ALA A 60 0.50 -9.49 2.18
CA ALA A 60 0.07 -8.58 1.14
C ALA A 60 1.02 -7.36 1.01
N ILE A 61 1.52 -6.84 2.14
CA ILE A 61 2.51 -5.75 2.15
C ILE A 61 3.81 -6.20 1.48
N VAL A 62 4.34 -7.38 1.85
CA VAL A 62 5.55 -7.93 1.24
C VAL A 62 5.35 -8.18 -0.25
N HIS A 63 4.21 -8.74 -0.64
CA HIS A 63 3.88 -8.95 -2.05
C HIS A 63 3.85 -7.63 -2.83
N ALA A 64 3.21 -6.60 -2.29
CA ALA A 64 3.18 -5.27 -2.89
C ALA A 64 4.58 -4.64 -3.00
N ALA A 65 5.42 -4.79 -1.97
CA ALA A 65 6.78 -4.29 -1.98
C ALA A 65 7.64 -4.99 -3.05
N ASN A 66 7.55 -6.31 -3.15
CA ASN A 66 8.24 -7.09 -4.18
C ASN A 66 7.78 -6.72 -5.60
N ALA A 67 6.48 -6.42 -5.79
CA ALA A 67 5.95 -5.97 -7.07
C ALA A 67 6.37 -4.53 -7.43
N ALA A 68 6.60 -3.68 -6.43
CA ALA A 68 6.99 -2.28 -6.62
C ALA A 68 8.51 -2.10 -6.82
N ALA A 69 9.32 -3.01 -6.28
CA ALA A 69 10.76 -3.03 -6.47
C ALA A 69 11.09 -3.13 -7.97
N PRO A 70 12.01 -2.31 -8.50
CA PRO A 70 12.58 -2.55 -9.83
C PRO A 70 13.07 -4.00 -9.92
N GLY A 71 12.69 -4.70 -10.99
CA GLY A 71 13.08 -6.10 -11.20
C GLY A 71 14.60 -6.27 -11.07
N ARG A 72 15.00 -7.41 -10.50
CA ARG A 72 16.38 -7.92 -10.59
C ARG A 72 16.79 -8.09 -12.05
#